data_AF-A0A151J3N2-F1
#
_entry.id   AF-A0A151J3N2-F1
#
_cell.length_a   1.000
_cell.length_b   1.000
_cell.length_c   1.000
_cell.angle_alpha   90.00
_cell.angle_beta   90.00
_cell.angle_gamma   90.00
#
_symmetry.space_group_name_H-M   'P 1'
#
loop_
_entity.id
_entity.type
_entity.pdbx_description
1 polymer ?
#
loop_
_entity_poly.entity_id
_entity_poly.type
_entity_poly.pdbx_seq_one_letter_code
_entity_poly.pdbx_strand_id
1 'polypeptide(L)'
;MDSCIKGITAIIMLMMWTQGTYGIIGYDCGSAAANLTTLSLINIEECDIPPQNVNSSKVYVQLLQLNDFNSVKVVQCKVEIDRTVKKCGMFSHSLDVHNGQFSYIADVTRDACKHMHTYGTFEMAGTRIIGLKSNQTASRPIVLAGHVDNDGGCSGSAYSDPYGTWGNVIVLGSLKITLQDYIAEVRINTNRVHLRSGVGCELSSTHCTDIEGGDTFWDPLPVDHCKLFDYGVLYNGHADKILDLSNVQSQTVYSISTPSMIFSLTRTGTYDACGHTLIRTEHPKLLIVETSPGGEVFKSSGFISVNIDMFSYINSKFVYVERHIRTQINQLYRNILLQQCQLEYQTMQNALAIAATSPDIFAYHFMKGPGYMALLAGEVIHMVKCAGRSKIGTNYRMLRTTSSNTRKRNIFSDSANACIITPRNPDYL
;
A
#
# COMPACT_ATOMS: atom_id res chain seq x y z
N MET A 1 46.02 -32.58 -49.36
CA MET A 1 44.71 -33.16 -48.98
C MET A 1 44.37 -34.21 -50.02
N ASP A 2 44.66 -35.46 -49.65
CA ASP A 2 44.78 -36.61 -50.54
C ASP A 2 43.45 -37.12 -51.10
N SER A 3 43.47 -37.59 -52.35
CA SER A 3 42.34 -38.26 -53.02
C SER A 3 41.75 -39.43 -52.23
N CYS A 4 42.51 -40.01 -51.29
CA CYS A 4 42.05 -41.08 -50.40
C CYS A 4 40.97 -40.59 -49.39
N ILE A 5 41.06 -39.35 -48.92
CA ILE A 5 40.11 -38.78 -47.95
C ILE A 5 38.76 -38.47 -48.61
N LYS A 6 38.77 -38.04 -49.89
CA LYS A 6 37.54 -37.75 -50.65
C LYS A 6 36.67 -39.00 -50.88
N GLY A 7 37.28 -40.17 -51.09
CA GLY A 7 36.57 -41.44 -51.26
C GLY A 7 35.86 -41.90 -49.99
N ILE A 8 36.52 -41.77 -48.83
CA ILE A 8 35.97 -42.17 -47.53
C ILE A 8 34.82 -41.22 -47.12
N THR A 9 34.96 -39.91 -47.36
CA THR A 9 33.86 -38.97 -47.09
C THR A 9 32.63 -39.20 -47.96
N ALA A 10 32.80 -39.66 -49.21
CA ALA A 10 31.69 -39.97 -50.10
C ALA A 10 30.91 -41.21 -49.65
N ILE A 11 31.61 -42.25 -49.17
CA ILE A 11 30.99 -43.49 -48.67
C ILE A 11 30.23 -43.24 -47.35
N ILE A 12 30.82 -42.43 -46.45
CA ILE A 12 30.19 -42.08 -45.17
C ILE A 12 28.96 -41.18 -45.38
N MET A 13 28.98 -40.26 -46.36
CA MET A 13 27.76 -39.53 -46.76
C MET A 13 26.68 -40.47 -47.34
N LEU A 14 27.07 -41.49 -48.13
CA LEU A 14 26.12 -42.43 -48.72
C LEU A 14 25.43 -43.32 -47.66
N MET A 15 26.16 -43.73 -46.61
CA MET A 15 25.59 -44.51 -45.51
C MET A 15 24.69 -43.66 -44.59
N MET A 16 24.91 -42.35 -44.50
CA MET A 16 24.00 -41.44 -43.77
C MET A 16 22.70 -41.13 -44.53
N TRP A 17 22.60 -41.54 -45.81
CA TRP A 17 21.42 -41.31 -46.66
C TRP A 17 20.49 -42.52 -46.81
N THR A 18 20.79 -43.66 -46.18
CA THR A 18 19.79 -44.71 -46.02
C THR A 18 18.86 -44.34 -44.87
N GLN A 19 17.83 -43.56 -45.17
CA GLN A 19 16.71 -43.34 -44.26
C GLN A 19 16.11 -44.70 -43.88
N GLY A 20 15.88 -44.90 -42.58
CA GLY A 20 15.25 -46.10 -42.04
C GLY A 20 13.95 -46.41 -42.79
N THR A 21 13.82 -47.64 -43.26
CA THR A 21 12.58 -48.11 -43.88
C THR A 21 11.50 -48.15 -42.81
N TYR A 22 10.51 -47.26 -42.91
CA TYR A 22 9.30 -47.34 -42.10
C TYR A 22 8.55 -48.62 -42.50
N GLY A 23 8.62 -49.64 -41.65
CA GLY A 23 7.80 -50.85 -41.80
C GLY A 23 6.32 -50.49 -41.70
N ILE A 24 5.48 -51.14 -42.51
CA ILE A 24 4.02 -50.98 -42.40
C ILE A 24 3.59 -51.59 -41.06
N ILE A 25 3.05 -50.75 -40.18
CA ILE A 25 2.46 -51.17 -38.91
C ILE A 25 0.99 -51.50 -39.20
N GLY A 26 0.62 -52.78 -39.07
CA GLY A 26 -0.78 -53.20 -39.08
C GLY A 26 -1.33 -53.19 -37.66
N TYR A 27 -2.60 -52.84 -37.47
CA TYR A 27 -3.24 -52.85 -36.16
C TYR A 27 -4.20 -54.04 -36.05
N ASP A 28 -4.08 -54.82 -34.96
CA ASP A 28 -4.96 -55.95 -34.66
C ASP A 28 -5.97 -55.51 -33.58
N CYS A 29 -7.24 -55.43 -33.98
CA CYS A 29 -8.35 -55.00 -33.12
C CYS A 29 -9.15 -56.18 -32.54
N GLY A 30 -8.77 -57.44 -32.83
CA GLY A 30 -9.49 -58.65 -32.40
C GLY A 30 -8.98 -59.29 -31.11
N SER A 31 -7.99 -58.68 -30.44
CA SER A 31 -7.40 -59.25 -29.22
C SER A 31 -8.29 -59.03 -27.99
N ALA A 32 -8.39 -60.03 -27.11
CA ALA A 32 -9.16 -59.98 -25.87
C ALA A 32 -8.69 -58.93 -24.83
N ALA A 33 -7.61 -58.18 -25.11
CA ALA A 33 -7.05 -57.13 -24.26
C ALA A 33 -7.36 -55.70 -24.75
N ALA A 34 -8.33 -55.54 -25.65
CA ALA A 34 -8.65 -54.22 -26.21
C ALA A 34 -9.49 -53.38 -25.22
N ASN A 35 -8.96 -52.21 -24.83
CA ASN A 35 -9.71 -51.24 -24.01
C ASN A 35 -10.85 -50.63 -24.85
N LEU A 36 -12.06 -50.70 -24.31
CA LEU A 36 -13.28 -50.20 -24.95
C LEU A 36 -13.74 -48.92 -24.24
N THR A 37 -13.79 -47.80 -24.98
CA THR A 37 -14.37 -46.54 -24.51
C THR A 37 -15.67 -46.27 -25.24
N THR A 38 -16.74 -46.02 -24.50
CA THR A 38 -18.08 -45.78 -25.04
C THR A 38 -18.39 -44.30 -25.02
N LEU A 39 -18.77 -43.74 -26.16
CA LEU A 39 -19.14 -42.33 -26.29
C LEU A 39 -20.60 -42.22 -26.73
N SER A 40 -21.33 -41.27 -26.14
CA SER A 40 -22.68 -40.91 -26.57
C SER A 40 -22.62 -40.02 -27.81
N LEU A 41 -23.50 -40.27 -28.78
CA LEU A 41 -23.63 -39.45 -30.00
C LEU A 41 -24.80 -38.45 -29.91
N ILE A 42 -25.52 -38.42 -28.78
CA ILE A 42 -26.81 -37.71 -28.67
C ILE A 42 -26.61 -36.23 -28.42
N ASN A 43 -25.76 -35.85 -27.45
CA ASN A 43 -25.50 -34.45 -27.11
C ASN A 43 -24.07 -34.28 -26.56
N ILE A 44 -23.46 -33.14 -26.87
CA ILE A 44 -22.23 -32.66 -26.22
C ILE A 44 -22.65 -31.74 -25.09
N GLU A 45 -22.02 -31.86 -23.93
CA GLU A 45 -22.30 -30.98 -22.78
C GLU A 45 -21.93 -29.52 -23.10
N GLU A 46 -22.71 -28.58 -22.55
CA GLU A 46 -22.46 -27.15 -22.71
C GLU A 46 -21.27 -26.70 -21.84
N CYS A 47 -20.58 -25.65 -22.28
CA CYS A 47 -19.46 -25.06 -21.56
C CYS A 47 -19.91 -24.30 -20.29
N ASP A 48 -19.96 -24.97 -19.14
CA ASP A 48 -20.25 -24.33 -17.85
C ASP A 48 -18.96 -24.03 -17.07
N ILE A 49 -18.50 -22.77 -17.14
CA ILE A 49 -17.37 -22.28 -16.34
C ILE A 49 -17.95 -21.47 -15.16
N PRO A 50 -17.79 -21.93 -13.90
CA PRO A 50 -18.42 -21.29 -12.76
C PRO A 50 -17.97 -19.83 -12.62
N PRO A 51 -18.91 -18.88 -12.37
CA PRO A 51 -18.54 -17.48 -12.20
C PRO A 51 -17.78 -17.28 -10.88
N GLN A 52 -16.67 -16.53 -10.93
CA GLN A 52 -16.11 -15.92 -9.72
C GLN A 52 -17.04 -14.79 -9.27
N ASN A 53 -17.84 -15.05 -8.23
CA ASN A 53 -18.71 -14.05 -7.62
C ASN A 53 -17.88 -13.16 -6.69
N VAL A 54 -17.36 -12.06 -7.23
CA VAL A 54 -16.82 -10.97 -6.41
C VAL A 54 -17.98 -10.08 -6.00
N ASN A 55 -18.40 -10.16 -4.75
CA ASN A 55 -19.48 -9.31 -4.23
C ASN A 55 -18.91 -7.91 -3.93
N SER A 56 -19.28 -6.93 -4.75
CA SER A 56 -18.91 -5.52 -4.55
C SER A 56 -20.11 -4.71 -4.09
N SER A 57 -19.91 -3.86 -3.08
CA SER A 57 -20.92 -2.94 -2.54
C SER A 57 -20.32 -1.56 -2.33
N LYS A 58 -21.11 -0.50 -2.49
CA LYS A 58 -20.66 0.88 -2.21
C LYS A 58 -20.92 1.22 -0.75
N VAL A 59 -19.89 1.65 -0.04
CA VAL A 59 -19.95 2.03 1.38
C VAL A 59 -19.33 3.41 1.54
N TYR A 60 -19.86 4.21 2.46
CA TYR A 60 -19.30 5.52 2.77
C TYR A 60 -18.23 5.38 3.86
N VAL A 61 -17.04 5.94 3.62
CA VAL A 61 -15.87 5.74 4.48
C VAL A 61 -15.07 7.02 4.69
N GLN A 62 -14.43 7.09 5.84
CA GLN A 62 -13.31 8.00 6.09
C GLN A 62 -12.00 7.20 6.04
N LEU A 63 -11.08 7.60 5.17
CA LEU A 63 -9.70 7.13 5.20
C LEU A 63 -8.90 8.03 6.12
N LEU A 64 -8.38 7.46 7.19
CA LEU A 64 -7.59 8.13 8.19
C LEU A 64 -6.12 7.75 8.05
N GLN A 65 -5.26 8.70 8.41
CA GLN A 65 -3.83 8.48 8.59
C GLN A 65 -3.42 8.85 10.01
N LEU A 66 -2.63 8.00 10.65
CA LEU A 66 -1.97 8.36 11.92
C LEU A 66 -0.96 9.50 11.69
N ASN A 67 -1.15 10.59 12.40
CA ASN A 67 -0.30 11.77 12.38
C ASN A 67 0.89 11.56 13.32
N ASP A 68 2.10 11.73 12.80
CA ASP A 68 3.30 11.78 13.64
C ASP A 68 3.59 13.20 14.13
N PHE A 69 3.08 14.20 13.38
CA PHE A 69 3.34 15.60 13.60
C PHE A 69 2.06 16.43 13.81
N ASN A 70 2.16 17.47 14.61
CA ASN A 70 1.18 18.53 14.80
C ASN A 70 1.90 19.88 14.73
N SER A 71 1.19 20.96 14.97
CA SER A 71 1.76 22.29 15.04
C SER A 71 1.22 23.07 16.22
N VAL A 72 2.07 23.91 16.82
CA VAL A 72 1.67 24.82 17.90
C VAL A 72 2.16 26.23 17.59
N LYS A 73 1.39 27.23 18.04
CA LYS A 73 1.84 28.61 18.00
C LYS A 73 2.85 28.83 19.11
N VAL A 74 4.05 29.24 18.72
CA VAL A 74 5.17 29.55 19.60
C VAL A 74 5.33 31.06 19.69
N VAL A 75 5.61 31.52 20.91
CA VAL A 75 5.85 32.91 21.27
C VAL A 75 7.18 32.96 22.00
N GLN A 76 8.12 33.78 21.52
CA GLN A 76 9.48 33.88 22.05
C GLN A 76 9.79 35.31 22.46
N CYS A 77 10.37 35.45 23.65
CA CYS A 77 10.78 36.72 24.22
C CYS A 77 12.20 36.62 24.74
N LYS A 78 13.11 37.39 24.14
CA LYS A 78 14.49 37.53 24.59
C LYS A 78 14.73 38.93 25.12
N VAL A 79 15.14 39.06 26.36
CA VAL A 79 15.58 40.32 26.97
C VAL A 79 17.06 40.21 27.28
N GLU A 80 17.90 40.80 26.44
CA GLU A 80 19.34 40.91 26.68
C GLU A 80 19.61 42.21 27.43
N ILE A 81 20.34 42.11 28.53
CA ILE A 81 20.74 43.24 29.37
C ILE A 81 22.26 43.37 29.26
N ASP A 82 22.73 44.51 28.77
CA ASP A 82 24.12 44.91 28.91
C ASP A 82 24.19 46.01 29.96
N ARG A 83 24.81 45.72 31.11
CA ARG A 83 24.88 46.64 32.24
C ARG A 83 26.29 47.10 32.53
N THR A 84 26.40 48.33 33.04
CA THR A 84 27.61 48.94 33.57
C THR A 84 27.32 49.55 34.93
N VAL A 85 27.95 49.02 35.96
CA VAL A 85 27.93 49.51 37.35
C VAL A 85 29.10 50.46 37.54
N LYS A 86 28.83 51.65 38.07
CA LYS A 86 29.85 52.62 38.48
C LYS A 86 29.56 53.14 39.87
N LYS A 87 30.60 53.41 40.66
CA LYS A 87 30.44 54.06 41.95
C LYS A 87 30.25 55.56 41.77
N CYS A 88 29.26 56.12 42.46
CA CYS A 88 29.03 57.56 42.49
C CYS A 88 29.81 58.18 43.67
N GLY A 89 30.80 59.02 43.36
CA GLY A 89 31.64 59.70 44.34
C GLY A 89 30.98 60.95 44.93
N MET A 90 31.60 61.50 45.98
CA MET A 90 31.11 62.67 46.74
C MET A 90 30.89 63.93 45.90
N PHE A 91 31.61 64.07 44.78
CA PHE A 91 31.51 65.19 43.84
C PHE A 91 30.94 64.76 42.47
N SER A 92 30.06 63.74 42.46
CA SER A 92 29.49 63.15 41.24
C SER A 92 30.53 62.56 40.26
N HIS A 93 31.72 62.22 40.74
CA HIS A 93 32.70 61.49 39.95
C HIS A 93 32.28 60.02 39.82
N SER A 94 32.30 59.49 38.59
CA SER A 94 32.08 58.06 38.35
C SER A 94 33.39 57.30 38.46
N LEU A 95 33.41 56.24 39.26
CA LEU A 95 34.55 55.33 39.40
C LEU A 95 34.15 53.93 38.96
N ASP A 96 35.04 53.23 38.26
CA ASP A 96 34.80 51.84 37.89
C ASP A 96 34.86 50.94 39.13
N VAL A 97 34.08 49.86 39.11
CA VAL A 97 34.03 48.86 40.18
C VAL A 97 34.37 47.49 39.62
N HIS A 98 34.85 46.61 40.52
CA HIS A 98 35.07 45.21 40.19
C HIS A 98 33.76 44.56 39.69
N ASN A 99 33.83 43.77 38.60
CA ASN A 99 32.68 43.18 37.90
C ASN A 99 31.61 44.21 37.48
N GLY A 100 32.06 45.44 37.15
CA GLY A 100 31.16 46.54 36.81
C GLY A 100 30.40 46.32 35.51
N GLN A 101 31.01 45.71 34.50
CA GLN A 101 30.37 45.45 33.20
C GLN A 101 29.99 43.99 33.05
N PHE A 102 28.74 43.72 32.65
CA PHE A 102 28.28 42.35 32.37
C PHE A 102 27.10 42.35 31.40
N SER A 103 27.03 41.33 30.54
CA SER A 103 25.88 41.10 29.67
C SER A 103 25.25 39.74 29.94
N TYR A 104 23.94 39.69 30.08
CA TYR A 104 23.18 38.47 30.36
C TYR A 104 21.77 38.53 29.77
N ILE A 105 21.17 37.36 29.58
CA ILE A 105 19.75 37.24 29.22
C ILE A 105 18.95 37.21 30.52
N ALA A 106 17.95 38.08 30.63
CA ALA A 106 17.04 38.09 31.75
C ALA A 106 15.85 37.16 31.49
N ASP A 107 15.47 36.40 32.51
CA ASP A 107 14.31 35.50 32.46
C ASP A 107 13.01 36.32 32.35
N VAL A 108 12.14 35.91 31.43
CA VAL A 108 10.86 36.54 31.17
C VAL A 108 9.75 35.57 31.49
N THR A 109 8.77 35.98 32.31
CA THR A 109 7.60 35.14 32.60
C THR A 109 6.67 35.03 31.38
N ARG A 110 5.90 33.94 31.32
CA ARG A 110 4.89 33.74 30.25
C ARG A 110 3.97 34.95 30.10
N ASP A 111 3.48 35.50 31.20
CA ASP A 111 2.54 36.62 31.19
C ASP A 111 3.21 37.91 30.71
N ALA A 112 4.45 38.18 31.14
CA ALA A 112 5.21 39.32 30.65
C ALA A 112 5.49 39.20 29.14
N CYS A 113 5.84 37.99 28.67
CA CYS A 113 6.05 37.73 27.25
C CYS A 113 4.76 37.94 26.43
N LYS A 114 3.64 37.34 26.87
CA LYS A 114 2.31 37.55 26.24
C LYS A 114 1.89 39.02 26.27
N HIS A 115 2.18 39.74 27.34
CA HIS A 115 1.90 41.17 27.47
C HIS A 115 2.72 42.01 26.48
N MET A 116 4.01 41.70 26.30
CA MET A 116 4.86 42.33 25.31
C MET A 116 4.34 42.12 23.88
N HIS A 117 3.89 40.92 23.54
CA HIS A 117 3.31 40.63 22.22
C HIS A 117 1.94 41.28 21.99
N THR A 118 1.11 41.39 23.03
CA THR A 118 -0.29 41.87 22.91
C THR A 118 -0.38 43.39 22.99
N TYR A 119 0.30 44.00 23.96
CA TYR A 119 0.20 45.43 24.25
C TYR A 119 1.44 46.22 23.79
N GLY A 120 2.52 45.55 23.42
CA GLY A 120 3.75 46.22 22.97
C GLY A 120 4.47 46.95 24.09
N THR A 121 4.26 46.57 25.35
CA THR A 121 4.87 47.22 26.52
C THR A 121 5.56 46.23 27.45
N PHE A 122 6.65 46.67 28.08
CA PHE A 122 7.42 45.94 29.09
C PHE A 122 7.84 46.88 30.21
N GLU A 123 7.83 46.42 31.45
CA GLU A 123 8.26 47.23 32.59
C GLU A 123 9.38 46.51 33.33
N MET A 124 10.48 47.22 33.58
CA MET A 124 11.62 46.72 34.32
C MET A 124 12.22 47.85 35.14
N ALA A 125 12.54 47.60 36.41
CA ALA A 125 13.17 48.57 37.32
C ALA A 125 12.47 49.96 37.32
N GLY A 126 11.14 50.00 37.28
CA GLY A 126 10.34 51.22 37.23
C GLY A 126 10.37 51.99 35.90
N THR A 127 11.06 51.46 34.89
CA THR A 127 11.07 52.03 33.53
C THR A 127 10.08 51.28 32.65
N ARG A 128 9.11 52.01 32.10
CA ARG A 128 8.14 51.47 31.13
C ARG A 128 8.64 51.65 29.70
N ILE A 129 8.78 50.55 29.00
CA ILE A 129 9.19 50.48 27.60
C ILE A 129 7.92 50.27 26.76
N ILE A 130 7.80 51.04 25.69
CA ILE A 130 6.64 51.03 24.80
C ILE A 130 7.06 50.90 23.33
N GLY A 131 6.12 50.46 22.50
CA GLY A 131 6.32 50.33 21.05
C GLY A 131 7.07 49.06 20.64
N LEU A 132 7.00 48.00 21.46
CA LEU A 132 7.49 46.68 21.09
C LEU A 132 6.54 46.05 20.05
N LYS A 133 7.10 45.31 19.09
CA LYS A 133 6.36 44.65 18.01
C LYS A 133 6.88 43.22 17.84
N SER A 134 5.98 42.29 17.51
CA SER A 134 6.37 40.92 17.14
C SER A 134 7.31 40.91 15.94
N ASN A 135 8.24 39.95 15.92
CA ASN A 135 9.28 39.77 14.90
C ASN A 135 10.21 40.98 14.72
N GLN A 136 10.42 41.75 15.79
CA GLN A 136 11.32 42.90 15.79
C GLN A 136 12.19 42.91 17.03
N THR A 137 13.32 43.60 16.91
CA THR A 137 14.24 43.87 18.02
C THR A 137 14.23 45.36 18.32
N ALA A 138 14.01 45.72 19.57
CA ALA A 138 14.06 47.09 20.07
C ALA A 138 15.15 47.22 21.12
N SER A 139 15.92 48.30 21.09
CA SER A 139 16.91 48.61 22.12
C SER A 139 16.60 49.92 22.84
N ARG A 140 16.73 49.93 24.17
CA ARG A 140 16.44 51.10 25.01
C ARG A 140 17.45 51.20 26.15
N PRO A 141 17.97 52.41 26.45
CA PRO A 141 18.75 52.62 27.66
C PRO A 141 17.82 52.51 28.89
N ILE A 142 18.37 52.05 30.01
CA ILE A 142 17.69 51.93 31.30
C ILE A 142 18.64 52.29 32.44
N VAL A 143 18.09 52.80 33.53
CA VAL A 143 18.79 52.91 34.81
C VAL A 143 18.21 51.84 35.75
N LEU A 144 19.02 50.85 36.12
CA LEU A 144 18.59 49.74 36.97
C LEU A 144 18.65 50.10 38.46
N ALA A 145 19.58 50.98 38.84
CA ALA A 145 19.72 51.48 40.21
C ALA A 145 20.50 52.80 40.25
N GLY A 146 20.21 53.61 41.27
CA GLY A 146 20.74 54.97 41.40
C GLY A 146 20.04 55.96 40.47
N HIS A 147 20.58 57.16 40.39
CA HIS A 147 20.07 58.21 39.52
C HIS A 147 21.24 58.99 38.92
N VAL A 148 21.09 59.38 37.66
CA VAL A 148 21.98 60.28 36.95
C VAL A 148 21.10 61.35 36.31
N ASP A 149 21.38 62.61 36.61
CA ASP A 149 20.66 63.74 36.04
C ASP A 149 21.27 64.16 34.68
N ASN A 150 20.60 65.10 34.00
CA ASN A 150 21.07 65.61 32.70
C ASN A 150 22.33 66.49 32.82
N ASP A 151 22.64 66.98 34.01
CA ASP A 151 23.76 67.87 34.30
C ASP A 151 25.03 67.10 34.72
N GLY A 152 24.93 65.76 34.81
CA GLY A 152 26.02 64.84 35.17
C GLY A 152 26.16 64.58 36.66
N GLY A 153 25.25 65.09 37.50
CA GLY A 153 25.09 64.70 38.88
C GLY A 153 24.62 63.26 39.02
N CYS A 154 25.16 62.55 40.02
CA CYS A 154 24.74 61.19 40.32
C CYS A 154 24.37 61.03 41.79
N SER A 155 23.46 60.09 42.06
CA SER A 155 23.23 59.56 43.40
C SER A 155 23.24 58.04 43.35
N GLY A 156 24.07 57.42 44.18
CA GLY A 156 24.22 55.97 44.20
C GLY A 156 23.15 55.30 45.05
N SER A 157 22.80 54.08 44.66
CA SER A 157 21.94 53.17 45.41
C SER A 157 22.68 51.86 45.69
N ALA A 158 22.11 50.99 46.50
CA ALA A 158 22.55 49.60 46.59
C ALA A 158 22.01 48.81 45.39
N TYR A 159 22.84 47.94 44.81
CA TYR A 159 22.44 47.05 43.72
C TYR A 159 23.07 45.67 43.92
N SER A 160 22.31 44.63 43.60
CA SER A 160 22.79 43.25 43.65
C SER A 160 22.21 42.45 42.50
N ASP A 161 23.03 41.61 41.90
CA ASP A 161 22.64 40.62 40.91
C ASP A 161 23.48 39.33 41.08
N PRO A 162 23.30 38.29 40.25
CA PRO A 162 24.05 37.04 40.38
C PRO A 162 25.58 37.17 40.27
N TYR A 163 26.11 38.31 39.81
CA TYR A 163 27.53 38.54 39.56
C TYR A 163 28.20 39.44 40.60
N GLY A 164 27.44 40.01 41.53
CA GLY A 164 27.98 40.77 42.65
C GLY A 164 26.95 41.63 43.40
N THR A 165 27.43 42.24 44.48
CA THR A 165 26.68 43.22 45.28
C THR A 165 27.53 44.46 45.45
N TRP A 166 26.95 45.62 45.21
CA TRP A 166 27.63 46.90 45.32
C TRP A 166 26.77 47.90 46.10
N GLY A 167 27.44 48.73 46.91
CA GLY A 167 26.82 49.83 47.65
C GLY A 167 27.19 51.18 47.05
N ASN A 168 26.23 52.11 47.05
CA ASN A 168 26.39 53.48 46.55
C ASN A 168 26.89 53.54 45.09
N VAL A 169 26.18 52.83 44.20
CA VAL A 169 26.48 52.73 42.77
C VAL A 169 25.34 53.24 41.92
N ILE A 170 25.68 53.70 40.72
CA ILE A 170 24.77 53.88 39.60
C ILE A 170 24.90 52.67 38.67
N VAL A 171 23.78 52.17 38.18
CA VAL A 171 23.74 51.02 37.27
C VAL A 171 23.01 51.43 36.02
N LEU A 172 23.79 51.67 34.98
CA LEU A 172 23.30 52.01 33.65
C LEU A 172 23.23 50.73 32.84
N GLY A 173 22.22 50.58 32.00
CA GLY A 173 22.11 49.44 31.11
C GLY A 173 21.53 49.80 29.76
N SER A 174 21.73 48.91 28.81
CA SER A 174 21.03 48.86 27.55
C SER A 174 20.25 47.56 27.48
N LEU A 175 18.94 47.68 27.32
CA LEU A 175 18.05 46.56 27.05
C LEU A 175 17.99 46.34 25.55
N LYS A 176 18.06 45.08 25.14
CA LYS A 176 17.78 44.65 23.77
C LYS A 176 16.73 43.55 23.83
N ILE A 177 15.52 43.92 23.43
CA ILE A 177 14.32 43.09 23.50
C ILE A 177 14.02 42.57 22.11
N THR A 178 14.00 41.26 21.94
CA THR A 178 13.62 40.59 20.68
C THR A 178 12.35 39.79 20.93
N LEU A 179 11.32 40.04 20.11
CA LEU A 179 10.07 39.30 20.15
C LEU A 179 9.91 38.50 18.86
N GLN A 180 9.52 37.24 18.94
CA GLN A 180 9.23 36.42 17.76
C GLN A 180 7.95 35.61 17.96
N ASP A 181 7.15 35.49 16.90
CA ASP A 181 5.97 34.63 16.90
C ASP A 181 5.90 33.81 15.61
N TYR A 182 5.69 32.51 15.75
CA TYR A 182 5.63 31.60 14.61
C TYR A 182 4.91 30.30 14.95
N ILE A 183 4.68 29.48 13.93
CA ILE A 183 4.14 28.13 14.09
C ILE A 183 5.33 27.15 14.08
N ALA A 184 5.43 26.33 15.12
CA ALA A 184 6.45 25.30 15.25
C ALA A 184 5.85 23.91 15.04
N GLU A 185 6.68 22.99 14.54
CA GLU A 185 6.33 21.60 14.35
C GLU A 185 6.47 20.82 15.66
N VAL A 186 5.51 19.94 15.93
CA VAL A 186 5.44 19.12 17.12
C VAL A 186 5.43 17.68 16.72
N ARG A 187 6.36 16.88 17.22
CA ARG A 187 6.33 15.43 17.09
C ARG A 187 5.57 14.83 18.27
N ILE A 188 4.35 14.35 18.00
CA ILE A 188 3.41 13.85 19.03
C ILE A 188 4.00 12.62 19.72
N ASN A 189 4.53 11.67 18.95
CA ASN A 189 5.06 10.40 19.47
C ASN A 189 6.22 10.55 20.46
N THR A 190 7.01 11.62 20.33
CA THR A 190 8.18 11.87 21.21
C THR A 190 7.94 12.98 22.22
N ASN A 191 6.73 13.55 22.27
CA ASN A 191 6.40 14.68 23.12
C ASN A 191 7.39 15.87 22.94
N ARG A 192 7.73 16.20 21.69
CA ARG A 192 8.75 17.23 21.38
C ARG A 192 8.26 18.32 20.44
N VAL A 193 8.55 19.57 20.77
CA VAL A 193 8.41 20.75 19.91
C VAL A 193 9.77 21.07 19.31
N HIS A 194 9.83 21.24 17.99
CA HIS A 194 11.04 21.65 17.29
C HIS A 194 11.01 23.15 17.00
N LEU A 195 11.91 23.89 17.64
CA LEU A 195 12.07 25.32 17.43
C LEU A 195 12.87 25.62 16.15
N ARG A 196 12.78 26.85 15.64
CA ARG A 196 13.52 27.28 14.43
C ARG A 196 15.03 27.23 14.58
N SER A 197 15.54 27.37 15.81
CA SER A 197 16.94 27.21 16.17
C SER A 197 17.42 25.74 16.12
N GLY A 198 16.50 24.79 15.91
CA GLY A 198 16.79 23.35 15.93
C GLY A 198 16.71 22.73 17.33
N VAL A 199 16.48 23.52 18.37
CA VAL A 199 16.29 23.04 19.75
C VAL A 199 14.99 22.23 19.84
N GLY A 200 15.07 21.05 20.44
CA GLY A 200 13.92 20.20 20.72
C GLY A 200 13.49 20.33 22.18
N CYS A 201 12.32 20.91 22.44
CA CYS A 201 11.79 21.12 23.77
C CYS A 201 10.66 20.13 24.08
N GLU A 202 10.43 19.81 25.35
CA GLU A 202 9.36 18.88 25.74
C GLU A 202 7.99 19.54 25.64
N LEU A 203 7.07 19.01 24.83
CA LEU A 203 5.77 19.64 24.56
C LEU A 203 4.90 19.86 25.82
N SER A 204 4.91 18.91 26.76
CA SER A 204 4.17 18.98 28.04
C SER A 204 4.64 20.11 28.97
N SER A 205 5.91 20.53 28.87
CA SER A 205 6.47 21.59 29.73
C SER A 205 5.88 22.97 29.42
N THR A 206 5.37 23.17 28.20
CA THR A 206 4.83 24.44 27.68
C THR A 206 5.81 25.63 27.69
N HIS A 207 7.05 25.44 28.14
CA HIS A 207 8.10 26.44 28.28
C HIS A 207 9.46 25.84 27.96
N CYS A 208 10.33 26.60 27.33
CA CYS A 208 11.71 26.22 27.08
C CYS A 208 12.56 27.46 26.90
N THR A 209 13.84 27.37 27.25
CA THR A 209 14.79 28.45 27.01
C THR A 209 15.60 28.11 25.76
N ASP A 210 15.57 29.02 24.79
CA ASP A 210 16.34 28.97 23.55
C ASP A 210 17.44 30.03 23.61
N ILE A 211 18.67 29.68 23.25
CA ILE A 211 19.77 30.65 23.27
C ILE A 211 19.60 31.74 22.21
N GLU A 212 18.96 31.42 21.10
CA GLU A 212 18.68 32.37 20.02
C GLU A 212 17.40 33.17 20.29
N GLY A 213 16.31 32.48 20.64
CA GLY A 213 14.98 33.06 20.84
C GLY A 213 14.65 33.55 22.26
N GLY A 214 15.45 33.23 23.26
CA GLY A 214 15.16 33.52 24.67
C GLY A 214 14.10 32.57 25.25
N ASP A 215 13.28 33.10 26.16
CA ASP A 215 12.19 32.34 26.76
C ASP A 215 11.09 32.07 25.73
N THR A 216 10.78 30.79 25.56
CA THR A 216 9.88 30.28 24.54
C THR A 216 8.66 29.65 25.20
N PHE A 217 7.47 30.02 24.71
CA PHE A 217 6.20 29.56 25.24
C PHE A 217 5.28 29.08 24.12
N TRP A 218 4.51 28.05 24.41
CA TRP A 218 3.38 27.61 23.60
C TRP A 218 2.22 27.22 24.51
N ASP A 219 1.03 27.13 23.94
CA ASP A 219 -0.14 26.63 24.66
C ASP A 219 -0.19 25.08 24.52
N PRO A 220 -0.65 24.36 25.55
CA PRO A 220 -0.75 22.91 25.49
C PRO A 220 -1.73 22.48 24.39
N LEU A 221 -1.47 21.33 23.77
CA LEU A 221 -2.46 20.73 22.87
C LEU A 221 -3.75 20.44 23.64
N PRO A 222 -4.93 20.64 23.03
CA PRO A 222 -6.20 20.33 23.68
C PRO A 222 -6.20 18.86 24.12
N VAL A 223 -6.54 18.63 25.39
CA VAL A 223 -6.61 17.27 25.94
C VAL A 223 -7.75 16.55 25.25
N ASP A 224 -7.40 15.60 24.41
CA ASP A 224 -8.35 14.74 23.74
C ASP A 224 -8.28 13.34 24.35
N HIS A 225 -9.28 13.02 25.17
CA HIS A 225 -9.43 11.71 25.79
C HIS A 225 -9.48 10.58 24.76
N CYS A 226 -9.88 10.89 23.53
CA CYS A 226 -10.03 9.96 22.43
C CYS A 226 -8.91 10.04 21.39
N LYS A 227 -7.95 10.96 21.56
CA LYS A 227 -6.84 11.17 20.62
C LYS A 227 -7.30 11.34 19.17
N LEU A 228 -8.46 11.95 18.93
CA LEU A 228 -8.99 12.20 17.59
C LEU A 228 -8.03 13.07 16.76
N PHE A 229 -7.25 13.94 17.41
CA PHE A 229 -6.20 14.74 16.75
C PHE A 229 -5.00 13.93 16.25
N ASP A 230 -4.82 12.69 16.71
CA ASP A 230 -3.77 11.79 16.20
C ASP A 230 -4.15 11.25 14.81
N TYR A 231 -5.37 11.50 14.33
CA TYR A 231 -5.85 11.02 13.03
C TYR A 231 -6.09 12.19 12.06
N GLY A 232 -5.39 12.17 10.93
CA GLY A 232 -5.67 13.04 9.79
C GLY A 232 -6.64 12.38 8.83
N VAL A 233 -7.68 13.09 8.38
CA VAL A 233 -8.60 12.60 7.35
C VAL A 233 -8.01 12.84 5.97
N LEU A 234 -7.64 11.77 5.27
CA LEU A 234 -7.13 11.84 3.89
C LEU A 234 -8.24 11.84 2.85
N TYR A 235 -9.33 11.12 3.12
CA TYR A 235 -10.47 11.01 2.22
C TYR A 235 -11.76 10.83 3.01
N ASN A 236 -12.84 11.40 2.50
CA ASN A 236 -14.18 11.25 3.02
C ASN A 236 -15.16 11.14 1.85
N GLY A 237 -15.85 10.00 1.73
CA GLY A 237 -16.72 9.74 0.59
C GLY A 237 -17.04 8.26 0.38
N HIS A 238 -17.59 7.94 -0.79
CA HIS A 238 -17.93 6.56 -1.15
C HIS A 238 -16.71 5.77 -1.64
N ALA A 239 -16.59 4.53 -1.17
CA ALA A 239 -15.61 3.54 -1.61
C ALA A 239 -16.31 2.24 -2.03
N ASP A 240 -15.66 1.49 -2.93
CA ASP A 240 -16.10 0.15 -3.30
C ASP A 240 -15.54 -0.86 -2.28
N LYS A 241 -16.43 -1.51 -1.54
CA LYS A 241 -16.13 -2.60 -0.61
C LYS A 241 -16.33 -3.92 -1.35
N ILE A 242 -15.22 -4.57 -1.63
CA ILE A 242 -15.11 -5.81 -2.39
C ILE A 242 -14.90 -6.95 -1.41
N LEU A 243 -15.76 -7.96 -1.49
CA LEU A 243 -15.66 -9.20 -0.74
C LEU A 243 -15.22 -10.31 -1.69
N ASP A 244 -13.98 -10.75 -1.53
CA ASP A 244 -13.45 -11.91 -2.24
C ASP A 244 -13.77 -13.17 -1.42
N LEU A 245 -14.61 -14.03 -2.00
CA LEU A 245 -15.07 -15.28 -1.39
C LEU A 245 -14.30 -16.51 -1.91
N SER A 246 -13.17 -16.31 -2.60
CA SER A 246 -12.38 -17.43 -3.14
C SER A 246 -11.64 -18.20 -2.03
N ASN A 247 -12.23 -19.33 -1.63
CA ASN A 247 -11.73 -20.46 -0.81
C ASN A 247 -10.62 -20.19 0.23
N VAL A 248 -11.00 -20.42 1.50
CA VAL A 248 -10.24 -20.52 2.77
C VAL A 248 -10.19 -19.25 3.65
N GLN A 249 -10.11 -18.03 3.10
CA GLN A 249 -10.28 -16.79 3.89
C GLN A 249 -10.99 -15.70 3.10
N SER A 250 -12.17 -15.27 3.57
CA SER A 250 -12.88 -14.12 2.99
C SER A 250 -12.07 -12.85 3.21
N GLN A 251 -11.60 -12.21 2.14
CA GLN A 251 -10.83 -10.98 2.22
C GLN A 251 -11.71 -9.78 1.84
N THR A 252 -11.76 -8.76 2.72
CA THR A 252 -12.45 -7.50 2.42
C THR A 252 -11.45 -6.47 1.92
N VAL A 253 -11.71 -5.90 0.76
CA VAL A 253 -10.88 -4.86 0.14
C VAL A 253 -11.71 -3.60 -0.06
N TYR A 254 -11.15 -2.46 0.30
CA TYR A 254 -11.71 -1.13 0.04
C TYR A 254 -10.93 -0.50 -1.10
N SER A 255 -11.62 -0.15 -2.17
CA SER A 255 -11.02 0.46 -3.36
C SER A 255 -11.67 1.81 -3.64
N ILE A 256 -10.83 2.79 -3.96
CA ILE A 256 -11.26 4.11 -4.40
C ILE A 256 -10.52 4.47 -5.68
N SER A 257 -11.27 4.98 -6.66
CA SER A 257 -10.74 5.49 -7.90
C SER A 257 -11.39 6.85 -8.20
N THR A 258 -10.80 7.93 -7.67
CA THR A 258 -11.18 9.31 -7.96
C THR A 258 -10.02 10.05 -8.65
N PRO A 259 -10.28 11.15 -9.38
CA PRO A 259 -9.20 11.90 -10.05
C PRO A 259 -8.11 12.42 -9.10
N SER A 260 -8.48 12.74 -7.85
CA SER A 260 -7.55 13.24 -6.83
C SER A 260 -6.88 12.13 -6.02
N MET A 261 -7.54 10.97 -5.85
CA MET A 261 -7.04 9.89 -5.01
C MET A 261 -7.46 8.51 -5.51
N ILE A 262 -6.47 7.61 -5.58
CA ILE A 262 -6.65 6.21 -5.96
C ILE A 262 -5.94 5.36 -4.91
N PHE A 263 -6.65 4.41 -4.30
CA PHE A 263 -6.06 3.42 -3.41
C PHE A 263 -6.84 2.11 -3.42
N SER A 264 -6.17 1.02 -3.07
CA SER A 264 -6.80 -0.25 -2.75
C SER A 264 -6.18 -0.78 -1.46
N LEU A 265 -6.99 -0.91 -0.40
CA LEU A 265 -6.55 -1.30 0.93
C LEU A 265 -7.34 -2.51 1.41
N THR A 266 -6.64 -3.42 2.05
CA THR A 266 -7.10 -4.71 2.52
C THR A 266 -7.37 -4.66 4.00
N ARG A 267 -8.54 -5.12 4.43
CA ARG A 267 -8.81 -5.30 5.85
C ARG A 267 -7.92 -6.39 6.44
N THR A 268 -7.10 -6.04 7.41
CA THR A 268 -6.28 -6.97 8.20
C THR A 268 -6.89 -7.25 9.57
N GLY A 269 -7.69 -6.32 10.10
CA GLY A 269 -8.37 -6.47 11.39
C GLY A 269 -9.24 -5.27 11.73
N THR A 270 -9.76 -5.25 12.95
CA THR A 270 -10.52 -4.13 13.51
C THR A 270 -10.11 -3.88 14.95
N TYR A 271 -10.20 -2.63 15.40
CA TYR A 271 -10.09 -2.27 16.81
C TYR A 271 -11.02 -1.09 17.09
N ASP A 272 -11.47 -0.98 18.33
CA ASP A 272 -12.33 0.13 18.74
C ASP A 272 -11.50 1.24 19.38
N ALA A 273 -11.71 2.47 18.93
CA ALA A 273 -11.18 3.67 19.59
C ALA A 273 -12.32 4.68 19.75
N CYS A 274 -12.47 5.22 20.95
CA CYS A 274 -13.51 6.21 21.27
C CYS A 274 -14.95 5.76 20.93
N GLY A 275 -15.25 4.47 21.04
CA GLY A 275 -16.57 3.93 20.68
C GLY A 275 -16.83 3.80 19.17
N HIS A 276 -15.79 4.02 18.34
CA HIS A 276 -15.84 3.81 16.90
C HIS A 276 -14.93 2.64 16.48
N THR A 277 -15.46 1.79 15.61
CA THR A 277 -14.70 0.65 15.08
C THR A 277 -13.84 1.10 13.90
N LEU A 278 -12.52 1.08 14.11
CA LEU A 278 -11.50 1.37 13.11
C LEU A 278 -11.04 0.08 12.44
N ILE A 279 -11.01 0.10 11.11
CA ILE A 279 -10.55 -1.01 10.28
C ILE A 279 -9.05 -0.82 10.03
N ARG A 280 -8.27 -1.82 10.44
CA ARG A 280 -6.83 -1.88 10.14
C ARG A 280 -6.63 -2.35 8.72
N THR A 281 -5.64 -1.74 8.08
CA THR A 281 -5.23 -2.09 6.72
C THR A 281 -3.88 -2.82 6.74
N GLU A 282 -3.41 -3.26 5.59
CA GLU A 282 -2.03 -3.73 5.39
C GLU A 282 -0.99 -2.64 5.64
N HIS A 283 -1.40 -1.36 5.56
CA HIS A 283 -0.54 -0.24 5.88
C HIS A 283 -0.70 0.16 7.36
N PRO A 284 0.39 0.19 8.16
CA PRO A 284 0.29 0.38 9.61
C PRO A 284 -0.28 1.74 10.03
N LYS A 285 -0.17 2.76 9.17
CA LYS A 285 -0.66 4.12 9.44
C LYS A 285 -2.00 4.45 8.79
N LEU A 286 -2.52 3.61 7.89
CA LEU A 286 -3.78 3.89 7.19
C LEU A 286 -4.91 3.07 7.79
N LEU A 287 -5.99 3.75 8.12
CA LEU A 287 -7.14 3.19 8.83
C LEU A 287 -8.42 3.60 8.12
N ILE A 288 -9.42 2.75 8.14
CA ILE A 288 -10.70 3.02 7.50
C ILE A 288 -11.80 3.03 8.56
N VAL A 289 -12.70 4.01 8.49
CA VAL A 289 -13.93 4.03 9.29
C VAL A 289 -15.11 4.01 8.34
N GLU A 290 -15.99 3.03 8.49
CA GLU A 290 -17.28 3.03 7.79
C GLU A 290 -18.22 4.00 8.53
N THR A 291 -18.77 4.98 7.82
CA THR A 291 -19.71 5.95 8.38
C THR A 291 -20.82 6.27 7.38
N SER A 292 -21.76 7.14 7.74
CA SER A 292 -22.80 7.67 6.86
C SER A 292 -22.51 9.12 6.47
N PRO A 293 -23.00 9.59 5.31
CA PRO A 293 -22.92 11.01 4.94
C PRO A 293 -23.48 11.90 6.05
N GLY A 294 -22.71 12.89 6.50
CA GLY A 294 -23.08 13.80 7.60
C GLY A 294 -22.86 13.24 9.02
N GLY A 295 -22.46 11.97 9.16
CA GLY A 295 -22.05 11.33 10.43
C GLY A 295 -20.54 11.31 10.62
N GLU A 296 -19.84 12.34 10.16
CA GLU A 296 -18.37 12.40 10.18
C GLU A 296 -17.85 12.38 11.61
N VAL A 297 -17.05 11.36 11.93
CA VAL A 297 -16.49 11.16 13.27
C VAL A 297 -15.25 12.02 13.44
N PHE A 298 -14.37 11.98 12.43
CA PHE A 298 -13.13 12.73 12.41
C PHE A 298 -13.29 13.97 11.55
N LYS A 299 -13.02 15.14 12.13
CA LYS A 299 -13.01 16.40 11.39
C LYS A 299 -11.69 16.53 10.66
N SER A 300 -11.74 16.97 9.40
CA SER A 300 -10.53 17.34 8.67
C SER A 300 -9.92 18.58 9.34
N SER A 301 -8.90 18.38 10.18
CA SER A 301 -7.91 19.42 10.44
C SER A 301 -7.19 19.62 9.11
N GLY A 302 -7.43 20.75 8.45
CA GLY A 302 -6.99 21.00 7.07
C GLY A 302 -5.59 20.46 6.75
N PHE A 303 -5.44 19.96 5.51
CA PHE A 303 -4.24 19.30 4.95
C PHE A 303 -2.92 19.77 5.59
N ILE A 304 -2.39 19.01 6.55
CA ILE A 304 -1.01 19.20 7.05
C ILE A 304 -0.10 18.42 6.10
N SER A 305 0.48 19.10 5.11
CA SER A 305 1.33 18.49 4.07
C SER A 305 2.50 17.67 4.65
N VAL A 306 2.96 17.99 5.86
CA VAL A 306 4.05 17.30 6.56
C VAL A 306 3.71 15.86 6.94
N ASN A 307 2.42 15.56 7.20
CA ASN A 307 2.01 14.23 7.62
C ASN A 307 1.75 13.27 6.46
N ILE A 308 1.77 13.69 5.19
CA ILE A 308 1.48 12.79 4.08
C ILE A 308 2.64 11.80 3.93
N ASP A 309 2.38 10.53 4.23
CA ASP A 309 3.35 9.48 3.98
C ASP A 309 3.36 9.17 2.49
N MET A 310 4.27 9.83 1.78
CA MET A 310 4.44 9.70 0.33
C MET A 310 4.69 8.24 -0.07
N PHE A 311 5.33 7.43 0.78
CA PHE A 311 5.54 6.01 0.51
C PHE A 311 4.24 5.22 0.62
N SER A 312 3.39 5.50 1.62
CA SER A 312 2.05 4.90 1.70
C SER A 312 1.20 5.22 0.48
N TYR A 313 1.23 6.47 0.02
CA TYR A 313 0.48 6.91 -1.14
C TYR A 313 0.96 6.21 -2.42
N ILE A 314 2.26 6.08 -2.63
CA ILE A 314 2.84 5.38 -3.79
C ILE A 314 2.54 3.87 -3.73
N ASN A 315 2.71 3.25 -2.56
CA ASN A 315 2.46 1.82 -2.38
C ASN A 315 0.99 1.47 -2.63
N SER A 316 0.05 2.31 -2.17
CA SER A 316 -1.38 2.09 -2.40
C SER A 316 -1.77 2.15 -3.88
N LYS A 317 -1.11 3.01 -4.68
CA LYS A 317 -1.31 3.04 -6.14
C LYS A 317 -0.74 1.81 -6.83
N PHE A 318 0.42 1.32 -6.38
CA PHE A 318 1.01 0.09 -6.93
C PHE A 318 0.11 -1.12 -6.66
N VAL A 319 -0.40 -1.26 -5.43
CA VAL A 319 -1.36 -2.32 -5.06
C VAL A 319 -2.65 -2.20 -5.88
N TYR A 320 -3.16 -0.98 -6.10
CA TYR A 320 -4.32 -0.78 -6.98
C TYR A 320 -4.03 -1.26 -8.42
N VAL A 321 -2.87 -0.89 -8.99
CA VAL A 321 -2.49 -1.29 -10.35
C VAL A 321 -2.34 -2.81 -10.45
N GLU A 322 -1.63 -3.45 -9.52
CA GLU A 322 -1.49 -4.91 -9.46
C GLU A 322 -2.86 -5.59 -9.44
N ARG A 323 -3.78 -5.11 -8.60
CA ARG A 323 -5.14 -5.66 -8.49
C ARG A 323 -5.97 -5.42 -9.74
N HIS A 324 -5.92 -4.22 -10.31
CA HIS A 324 -6.61 -3.93 -11.56
C HIS A 324 -6.12 -4.86 -12.66
N ILE A 325 -4.80 -5.02 -12.81
CA ILE A 325 -4.20 -5.97 -13.74
C ILE A 325 -4.66 -7.41 -13.45
N ARG A 326 -4.66 -7.85 -12.18
CA ARG A 326 -5.11 -9.19 -11.80
C ARG A 326 -6.57 -9.45 -12.16
N THR A 327 -7.46 -8.47 -11.92
CA THR A 327 -8.87 -8.58 -12.31
C THR A 327 -9.05 -8.66 -13.83
N GLN A 328 -8.32 -7.84 -14.58
CA GLN A 328 -8.32 -7.86 -16.05
C GLN A 328 -7.76 -9.19 -16.59
N ILE A 329 -6.69 -9.72 -15.99
CA ILE A 329 -6.12 -11.03 -16.34
C ILE A 329 -7.11 -12.15 -16.03
N ASN A 330 -7.78 -12.15 -14.88
CA ASN A 330 -8.76 -13.17 -14.54
C ASN A 330 -9.97 -13.14 -15.50
N GLN A 331 -10.43 -11.94 -15.89
CA GLN A 331 -11.47 -11.78 -16.91
C GLN A 331 -11.01 -12.29 -18.28
N LEU A 332 -9.78 -11.96 -18.70
CA LEU A 332 -9.19 -12.44 -19.95
C LEU A 332 -9.01 -13.97 -19.93
N TYR A 333 -8.53 -14.53 -18.83
CA TYR A 333 -8.35 -15.97 -18.64
C TYR A 333 -9.68 -16.73 -18.78
N ARG A 334 -10.76 -16.20 -18.19
CA ARG A 334 -12.12 -16.75 -18.39
C ARG A 334 -12.53 -16.71 -19.85
N ASN A 335 -12.30 -15.60 -20.55
CA ASN A 335 -12.66 -15.48 -21.97
C ASN A 335 -11.88 -16.48 -22.83
N ILE A 336 -10.59 -16.71 -22.53
CA ILE A 336 -9.76 -17.70 -23.23
C ILE A 336 -10.27 -19.12 -22.97
N LEU A 337 -10.60 -19.47 -21.72
CA LEU A 337 -11.15 -20.79 -21.39
C LEU A 337 -12.51 -21.03 -22.05
N LEU A 338 -13.39 -20.02 -22.06
CA LEU A 338 -14.66 -20.08 -22.77
C LEU A 338 -14.45 -20.28 -24.27
N GLN A 339 -13.53 -19.53 -24.89
CA GLN A 339 -13.20 -19.68 -26.31
C GLN A 339 -12.63 -21.06 -26.62
N GLN A 340 -11.71 -21.57 -25.80
CA GLN A 340 -11.17 -22.91 -25.97
C GLN A 340 -12.27 -23.97 -25.86
N CYS A 341 -13.15 -23.88 -24.86
CA CYS A 341 -14.26 -24.80 -24.72
C CYS A 341 -15.23 -24.72 -25.90
N GLN A 342 -15.56 -23.51 -26.39
CA GLN A 342 -16.41 -23.32 -27.57
C GLN A 342 -15.79 -23.90 -28.84
N LEU A 343 -14.48 -23.75 -29.02
CA LEU A 343 -13.76 -24.36 -30.13
C LEU A 343 -13.77 -25.89 -30.02
N GLU A 344 -13.51 -26.44 -28.84
CA GLU A 344 -13.59 -27.90 -28.62
C GLU A 344 -15.00 -28.42 -28.89
N TYR A 345 -16.03 -27.74 -28.39
CA TYR A 345 -17.43 -28.05 -28.65
C TYR A 345 -17.76 -28.07 -30.16
N GLN A 346 -17.34 -27.05 -30.91
CA GLN A 346 -17.52 -27.00 -32.36
C GLN A 346 -16.75 -28.14 -33.07
N THR A 347 -15.53 -28.44 -32.63
CA THR A 347 -14.76 -29.56 -33.20
C THR A 347 -15.42 -30.90 -32.91
N MET A 348 -15.99 -31.09 -31.72
CA MET A 348 -16.74 -32.28 -31.35
C MET A 348 -18.04 -32.39 -32.17
N GLN A 349 -18.77 -31.30 -32.39
CA GLN A 349 -19.95 -31.30 -33.25
C GLN A 349 -19.62 -31.74 -34.69
N ASN A 350 -18.55 -31.17 -35.25
CA ASN A 350 -18.09 -31.54 -36.60
C ASN A 350 -17.62 -33.01 -36.66
N ALA A 351 -16.98 -33.50 -35.60
CA ALA A 351 -16.58 -34.91 -35.51
C ALA A 351 -17.80 -35.85 -35.38
N LEU A 352 -18.82 -35.49 -34.60
CA LEU A 352 -20.05 -36.29 -34.51
C LEU A 352 -20.76 -36.43 -35.86
N ALA A 353 -20.71 -35.41 -36.73
CA ALA A 353 -21.29 -35.47 -38.06
C ALA A 353 -20.67 -36.56 -38.96
N ILE A 354 -19.39 -36.90 -38.75
CA ILE A 354 -18.69 -37.97 -39.50
C ILE A 354 -18.73 -39.34 -38.81
N ALA A 355 -19.15 -39.39 -37.54
CA ALA A 355 -19.20 -40.62 -36.74
C ALA A 355 -20.19 -41.66 -37.32
N ALA A 356 -21.32 -41.20 -37.87
CA ALA A 356 -22.33 -42.07 -38.46
C ALA A 356 -21.97 -42.56 -39.88
N THR A 357 -21.27 -41.73 -40.66
CA THR A 357 -20.93 -42.04 -42.07
C THR A 357 -19.61 -42.78 -42.21
N SER A 358 -18.65 -42.53 -41.32
CA SER A 358 -17.32 -43.12 -41.35
C SER A 358 -16.72 -43.28 -39.94
N PRO A 359 -17.09 -44.34 -39.21
CA PRO A 359 -16.64 -44.56 -37.83
C PRO A 359 -15.10 -44.58 -37.68
N ASP A 360 -14.38 -45.23 -38.60
CA ASP A 360 -12.92 -45.34 -38.52
C ASP A 360 -12.20 -44.00 -38.75
N ILE A 361 -12.76 -43.14 -39.60
CA ILE A 361 -12.26 -41.78 -39.82
C ILE A 361 -12.54 -40.91 -38.59
N PHE A 362 -13.72 -41.06 -37.98
CA PHE A 362 -14.03 -40.44 -36.69
C PHE A 362 -13.04 -40.87 -35.60
N ALA A 363 -12.74 -42.17 -35.48
CA ALA A 363 -11.78 -42.68 -34.50
C ALA A 363 -10.39 -42.04 -34.66
N TYR A 364 -9.94 -41.89 -35.90
CA TYR A 364 -8.67 -41.23 -36.24
C TYR A 364 -8.65 -39.75 -35.84
N HIS A 365 -9.72 -39.01 -36.16
CA HIS A 365 -9.82 -37.58 -35.83
C HIS A 365 -9.99 -37.32 -34.33
N PHE A 366 -10.85 -38.10 -33.66
CA PHE A 366 -11.17 -37.93 -32.25
C PHE A 366 -9.97 -38.26 -31.35
N MET A 367 -9.24 -39.36 -31.64
CA MET A 367 -8.08 -39.78 -30.85
C MET A 367 -6.76 -39.13 -31.31
N LYS A 368 -6.81 -38.28 -32.34
CA LYS A 368 -5.64 -37.57 -32.90
C LYS A 368 -4.52 -38.53 -33.33
N GLY A 369 -4.85 -39.71 -33.85
CA GLY A 369 -3.86 -40.68 -34.32
C GLY A 369 -4.42 -42.06 -34.72
N PRO A 370 -3.62 -42.90 -35.41
CA PRO A 370 -4.00 -44.25 -35.82
C PRO A 370 -3.97 -45.25 -34.66
N GLY A 371 -4.54 -46.44 -34.86
CA GLY A 371 -4.55 -47.52 -33.86
C GLY A 371 -5.83 -47.57 -33.01
N TYR A 372 -6.90 -46.93 -33.48
CA TYR A 372 -8.23 -47.01 -32.90
C TYR A 372 -9.22 -47.41 -34.00
N MET A 373 -10.18 -48.25 -33.65
CA MET A 373 -11.32 -48.62 -34.47
C MET A 373 -12.59 -48.15 -33.77
N ALA A 374 -13.59 -47.69 -34.52
CA ALA A 374 -14.87 -47.33 -33.92
C ALA A 374 -16.01 -48.19 -34.48
N LEU A 375 -16.90 -48.61 -33.59
CA LEU A 375 -18.05 -49.44 -33.88
C LEU A 375 -19.32 -48.68 -33.48
N LEU A 376 -20.13 -48.33 -34.47
CA LEU A 376 -21.41 -47.67 -34.25
C LEU A 376 -22.44 -48.69 -33.76
N ALA A 377 -23.08 -48.41 -32.62
CA ALA A 377 -24.14 -49.22 -32.04
C ALA A 377 -25.32 -48.34 -31.60
N GLY A 378 -26.19 -47.99 -32.55
CA GLY A 378 -27.31 -47.08 -32.30
C GLY A 378 -26.84 -45.66 -32.00
N GLU A 379 -27.21 -45.13 -30.84
CA GLU A 379 -26.88 -43.77 -30.38
C GLU A 379 -25.53 -43.68 -29.64
N VAL A 380 -24.76 -44.77 -29.60
CA VAL A 380 -23.43 -44.82 -29.00
C VAL A 380 -22.40 -45.34 -29.99
N ILE A 381 -21.16 -44.88 -29.82
CA ILE A 381 -20.01 -45.37 -30.57
C ILE A 381 -18.99 -45.99 -29.61
N HIS A 382 -18.61 -47.23 -29.90
CA HIS A 382 -17.62 -47.96 -29.14
C HIS A 382 -16.26 -47.80 -29.80
N MET A 383 -15.33 -47.19 -29.09
CA MET A 383 -13.95 -47.05 -29.53
C MET A 383 -13.10 -48.18 -28.96
N VAL A 384 -12.35 -48.83 -29.83
CA VAL A 384 -11.50 -49.98 -29.53
C VAL A 384 -10.06 -49.59 -29.81
N LYS A 385 -9.19 -49.64 -28.79
CA LYS A 385 -7.75 -49.46 -29.00
C LYS A 385 -7.12 -50.73 -29.56
N CYS A 386 -6.53 -50.63 -30.74
CA CYS A 386 -5.93 -51.76 -31.44
C CYS A 386 -4.43 -51.88 -31.14
N ALA A 387 -3.94 -53.12 -31.05
CA ALA A 387 -2.52 -53.37 -30.81
C ALA A 387 -1.73 -53.28 -32.12
N GLY A 388 -0.69 -52.43 -32.16
CA GLY A 388 0.19 -52.33 -33.31
C GLY A 388 1.08 -53.57 -33.46
N ARG A 389 1.09 -54.16 -34.66
CA ARG A 389 2.02 -55.23 -35.05
C ARG A 389 2.81 -54.77 -36.27
N SER A 390 4.12 -54.64 -36.12
CA SER A 390 5.03 -54.40 -37.25
C SER A 390 5.19 -55.70 -38.04
N LYS A 391 4.89 -55.67 -39.35
CA LYS A 391 5.26 -56.76 -40.26
C LYS A 391 6.50 -56.36 -41.05
N ILE A 392 7.63 -57.01 -40.75
CA ILE A 392 8.83 -56.96 -41.59
C ILE A 392 8.58 -57.91 -42.77
N GLY A 393 8.53 -57.35 -43.98
CA GLY A 393 8.06 -58.05 -45.18
C GLY A 393 8.95 -59.21 -45.61
N THR A 394 8.35 -60.40 -45.74
CA THR A 394 8.74 -61.39 -46.74
C THR A 394 7.48 -61.85 -47.49
N ASN A 395 7.50 -61.70 -48.81
CA ASN A 395 6.54 -62.16 -49.81
C ASN A 395 5.08 -61.67 -49.69
N TYR A 396 4.77 -60.60 -50.42
CA TYR A 396 3.40 -60.25 -50.81
C TYR A 396 2.84 -61.29 -51.79
N ARG A 397 1.97 -62.19 -51.29
CA ARG A 397 0.97 -62.86 -52.13
C ARG A 397 -0.30 -62.01 -52.04
N MET A 398 -0.60 -61.31 -53.11
CA MET A 398 -1.78 -60.46 -53.27
C MET A 398 -3.05 -61.33 -53.16
N LEU A 399 -3.64 -61.42 -51.96
CA LEU A 399 -4.97 -62.00 -51.78
C LEU A 399 -5.99 -60.96 -52.22
N ARG A 400 -6.49 -61.14 -53.46
CA ARG A 400 -7.74 -60.56 -53.94
C ARG A 400 -8.86 -60.94 -52.97
N THR A 401 -9.33 -59.99 -52.17
CA THR A 401 -10.64 -60.10 -51.52
C THR A 401 -11.69 -59.65 -52.52
N THR A 402 -12.27 -60.61 -53.23
CA THR A 402 -13.58 -60.45 -53.86
C THR A 402 -14.61 -60.26 -52.76
N SER A 403 -15.23 -59.08 -52.73
CA SER A 403 -16.45 -58.79 -51.97
C SER A 403 -17.58 -59.68 -52.50
N SER A 404 -17.82 -60.82 -51.85
CA SER A 404 -19.04 -61.60 -52.02
C SER A 404 -19.98 -61.29 -50.86
N ASN A 405 -21.05 -60.59 -51.18
CA ASN A 405 -22.28 -60.46 -50.40
C ASN A 405 -22.77 -61.86 -49.97
N THR A 406 -22.85 -62.15 -48.67
CA THR A 406 -23.69 -63.25 -48.13
C THR A 406 -23.94 -63.09 -46.63
N ARG A 407 -25.07 -62.46 -46.31
CA ARG A 407 -26.12 -62.93 -45.38
C ARG A 407 -25.69 -64.01 -44.35
N LYS A 408 -25.56 -63.65 -43.07
CA LYS A 408 -25.89 -64.53 -41.94
C LYS A 408 -26.67 -63.76 -40.87
N ARG A 409 -27.81 -64.37 -40.51
CA ARG A 409 -28.81 -63.95 -39.53
C ARG A 409 -28.37 -64.26 -38.10
N ASN A 410 -28.85 -63.41 -37.20
CA ASN A 410 -29.44 -63.66 -35.87
C ASN A 410 -29.01 -64.89 -35.08
N ILE A 411 -28.41 -64.65 -33.91
CA ILE A 411 -28.73 -65.26 -32.60
C ILE A 411 -28.24 -64.20 -31.58
N PHE A 412 -29.05 -63.42 -30.85
CA PHE A 412 -29.94 -63.78 -29.74
C PHE A 412 -30.95 -62.65 -29.49
N SER A 413 -32.18 -63.02 -29.14
CA SER A 413 -33.24 -62.15 -28.65
C SER A 413 -33.32 -62.17 -27.11
N ASP A 414 -34.03 -61.17 -26.59
CA ASP A 414 -34.75 -61.10 -25.32
C ASP A 414 -34.08 -60.46 -24.08
N SER A 415 -34.40 -59.17 -23.94
CA SER A 415 -35.03 -58.50 -22.78
C SER A 415 -34.47 -58.72 -21.36
N ALA A 416 -34.03 -57.64 -20.72
CA ALA A 416 -34.68 -57.08 -19.52
C ALA A 416 -33.98 -55.81 -18.99
N ASN A 417 -34.84 -54.87 -18.60
CA ASN A 417 -34.68 -53.65 -17.80
C ASN A 417 -33.54 -53.58 -16.76
N ALA A 418 -33.02 -52.35 -16.62
CA ALA A 418 -32.98 -51.55 -15.37
C ALA A 418 -31.60 -51.03 -14.89
N CYS A 419 -31.63 -49.74 -14.54
CA CYS A 419 -30.91 -49.04 -13.47
C CYS A 419 -29.45 -48.58 -13.66
N ILE A 420 -29.33 -47.28 -13.98
CA ILE A 420 -28.72 -46.21 -13.16
C ILE A 420 -27.91 -46.70 -11.94
N ILE A 421 -26.60 -46.45 -11.93
CA ILE A 421 -25.82 -46.20 -10.70
C ILE A 421 -24.81 -45.08 -10.97
N THR A 422 -25.00 -43.98 -10.25
CA THR A 422 -24.07 -42.87 -10.04
C THR A 422 -22.89 -43.29 -9.15
N PRO A 423 -21.66 -42.78 -9.35
CA PRO A 423 -20.63 -42.89 -8.33
C PRO A 423 -20.81 -41.76 -7.31
N ARG A 424 -21.20 -42.14 -6.09
CA ARG A 424 -21.00 -41.36 -4.87
C ARG A 424 -19.49 -41.24 -4.60
N ASN A 425 -19.06 -40.02 -4.36
CA ASN A 425 -17.80 -39.68 -3.72
C ASN A 425 -17.77 -40.19 -2.26
N PRO A 426 -16.63 -40.70 -1.76
CA PRO A 426 -16.31 -40.61 -0.35
C PRO A 426 -14.91 -40.03 -0.14
N ASP A 427 -14.85 -38.80 0.39
CA ASP A 427 -13.71 -38.37 1.18
C ASP A 427 -13.96 -38.68 2.66
N TYR A 428 -12.86 -38.76 3.40
CA TYR A 428 -12.65 -38.85 4.84
C TYR A 428 -12.48 -40.25 5.45
N LEU A 429 -11.20 -40.63 5.54
CA LEU A 429 -10.50 -40.58 6.83
C LEU A 429 -9.46 -39.46 6.82
#